data_AF-A0A0J6GQJ0-F1
#
_entry.id   AF-A0A0J6GQJ0-F1
#
_cell.length_a   1.000
_cell.length_b   1.000
_cell.length_c   1.000
_cell.angle_alpha   90.00
_cell.angle_beta   90.00
_cell.angle_gamma   90.00
#
_symmetry.space_group_name_H-M   'P 1'
#
loop_
_entity.id
_entity.type
_entity.pdbx_description
1 polymer ?
#
loop_
_entity_poly.entity_id
_entity_poly.type
_entity_poly.pdbx_seq_one_letter_code
_entity_poly.pdbx_strand_id
1 'polypeptide(L)'
;MKYPSNTATGDAGEYFFAYQISYILGWPCRLFDIDIGIDAQVEILDEDRNSTGRFVAFQIKTSANEELKPYWYVSKNQLNYWREMDTPVFVVLISLKEQTMYLHRIRKEFAYHVTEKNGVRIEFDLAQELFSEISGNVIKAAAEESILGTIQTYLSEVWMKIKEIKNAIEGMEDYSDPPLLIDVMCRRSTAYDELLRAHTLVLNYRVGIQEYEETESALDEALSELRAFMREWNMHSSWDDPRNGNGEIQKFIDEEW
;
A
#
# COMPACT_ATOMS: atom_id res chain seq x y z
N MET A 1 -36.94 27.24 -7.28
CA MET A 1 -35.90 26.19 -7.12
C MET A 1 -35.86 25.78 -5.66
N LYS A 2 -35.63 24.50 -5.34
CA LYS A 2 -35.63 23.97 -3.97
C LYS A 2 -34.34 23.19 -3.75
N TYR A 3 -33.58 23.55 -2.72
CA TYR A 3 -32.42 22.79 -2.26
C TYR A 3 -32.93 21.64 -1.37
N PRO A 4 -32.71 20.37 -1.75
CA PRO A 4 -33.26 19.23 -1.00
C PRO A 4 -32.66 19.15 0.41
N SER A 5 -33.48 18.84 1.41
CA SER A 5 -33.04 18.72 2.81
C SER A 5 -31.97 17.65 3.02
N ASN A 6 -32.00 16.57 2.22
CA ASN A 6 -31.03 15.49 2.31
C ASN A 6 -29.66 15.97 1.79
N THR A 7 -29.64 16.72 0.68
CA THR A 7 -28.43 17.35 0.17
C THR A 7 -27.89 18.36 1.19
N ALA A 8 -28.75 19.23 1.73
CA ALA A 8 -28.37 20.16 2.80
C ALA A 8 -27.73 19.48 4.03
N THR A 9 -28.22 18.29 4.38
CA THR A 9 -27.68 17.50 5.49
C THR A 9 -26.33 16.86 5.15
N GLY A 10 -26.19 16.34 3.93
CA GLY A 10 -24.92 15.81 3.41
C GLY A 10 -23.83 16.88 3.45
N ASP A 11 -24.07 17.99 2.75
CA ASP A 11 -23.14 19.11 2.63
C ASP A 11 -22.75 19.67 4.01
N ALA A 12 -23.71 19.82 4.93
CA ALA A 12 -23.41 20.26 6.29
C ALA A 12 -22.49 19.30 7.05
N GLY A 13 -22.62 18.00 6.83
CA GLY A 13 -21.72 16.99 7.38
C GLY A 13 -20.33 17.07 6.76
N GLU A 14 -20.22 17.24 5.44
CA GLU A 14 -18.94 17.39 4.75
C GLU A 14 -18.18 18.64 5.22
N TYR A 15 -18.88 19.76 5.40
CA TYR A 15 -18.27 20.97 5.98
C TYR A 15 -17.87 20.77 7.44
N PHE A 16 -18.66 20.06 8.23
CA PHE A 16 -18.29 19.73 9.60
C PHE A 16 -17.04 18.84 9.64
N PHE A 17 -16.96 17.81 8.79
CA PHE A 17 -15.77 16.98 8.62
C PHE A 17 -14.53 17.82 8.29
N ALA A 18 -14.62 18.65 7.25
CA ALA A 18 -13.49 19.48 6.82
C ALA A 18 -13.02 20.44 7.91
N TYR A 19 -13.96 21.04 8.66
CA TYR A 19 -13.65 21.86 9.82
C TYR A 19 -12.93 21.05 10.91
N GLN A 20 -13.44 19.88 11.28
CA GLN A 20 -12.84 19.03 12.32
C GLN A 20 -11.42 18.61 11.96
N ILE A 21 -11.18 18.15 10.72
CA ILE A 21 -9.85 17.79 10.24
C ILE A 21 -8.91 18.99 10.29
N SER A 22 -9.33 20.13 9.72
CA SER A 22 -8.47 21.32 9.61
C SER A 22 -8.18 21.97 10.96
N TYR A 23 -9.14 21.97 11.87
CA TYR A 23 -9.03 22.61 13.18
C TYR A 23 -8.33 21.72 14.20
N ILE A 24 -8.72 20.45 14.31
CA ILE A 24 -8.16 19.54 15.32
C ILE A 24 -6.82 18.97 14.88
N LEU A 25 -6.68 18.50 13.65
CA LEU A 25 -5.44 17.89 13.17
C LEU A 25 -4.50 18.91 12.50
N GLY A 26 -5.02 20.09 12.12
CA GLY A 26 -4.22 21.08 11.38
C GLY A 26 -3.91 20.65 9.94
N TRP A 27 -4.62 19.65 9.41
CA TRP A 27 -4.35 19.05 8.10
C TRP A 27 -5.28 19.59 7.02
N PRO A 28 -4.80 19.77 5.78
CA PRO A 28 -5.64 20.25 4.69
C PRO A 28 -6.61 19.15 4.24
N CYS A 29 -7.87 19.54 4.07
CA CYS A 29 -8.95 18.68 3.61
C CYS A 29 -9.47 19.19 2.26
N ARG A 30 -9.53 18.31 1.26
CA ARG A 30 -10.11 18.57 -0.07
C ARG A 30 -11.45 17.86 -0.14
N LEU A 31 -12.54 18.62 -0.23
CA LEU A 31 -13.86 18.08 -0.54
C LEU A 31 -13.98 17.88 -2.06
N PHE A 32 -14.68 16.84 -2.47
CA PHE A 32 -14.92 16.53 -3.88
C PHE A 32 -16.36 16.87 -4.27
N ASP A 33 -16.51 17.64 -5.34
CA ASP A 33 -17.83 18.02 -5.87
C ASP A 33 -18.54 16.89 -6.65
N ILE A 34 -17.86 15.75 -6.85
CA ILE A 34 -18.32 14.64 -7.69
C ILE A 34 -18.56 13.40 -6.81
N ASP A 35 -19.81 12.92 -6.77
CA ASP A 35 -20.20 11.71 -6.05
C ASP A 35 -19.86 10.44 -6.87
N ILE A 36 -18.60 10.03 -6.78
CA ILE A 36 -18.10 8.72 -7.26
C ILE A 36 -17.65 7.83 -6.08
N GLY A 37 -18.29 8.02 -4.91
CA GLY A 37 -18.06 7.18 -3.74
C GLY A 37 -16.88 7.59 -2.85
N ILE A 38 -16.32 8.78 -3.00
CA ILE A 38 -15.41 9.42 -2.05
C ILE A 38 -15.79 10.90 -1.98
N ASP A 39 -16.00 11.41 -0.77
CA ASP A 39 -16.46 12.79 -0.57
C ASP A 39 -15.28 13.72 -0.23
N ALA A 40 -14.21 13.18 0.36
CA ALA A 40 -13.05 13.97 0.73
C ALA A 40 -11.73 13.22 0.65
N GLN A 41 -10.65 13.99 0.53
CA GLN A 41 -9.27 13.53 0.67
C GLN A 41 -8.52 14.45 1.64
N VAL A 42 -7.80 13.85 2.59
CA VAL A 42 -6.99 14.58 3.58
C VAL A 42 -5.52 14.30 3.30
N GLU A 43 -4.70 15.36 3.28
CA GLU A 43 -3.25 15.24 3.22
C GLU A 43 -2.68 15.17 4.63
N ILE A 44 -1.82 14.19 4.88
CA ILE A 44 -1.13 14.07 6.16
C ILE A 44 0.03 15.07 6.16
N LEU A 45 0.10 15.89 7.20
CA LEU A 45 1.27 16.72 7.48
C LEU A 45 2.14 16.10 8.57
N ASP A 46 3.42 16.42 8.56
CA ASP A 46 4.32 16.11 9.68
C ASP A 46 4.13 17.06 10.87
N GLU A 47 4.93 16.87 11.92
CA GLU A 47 4.87 17.67 13.16
C GLU A 47 5.16 19.16 12.92
N ASP A 48 5.94 19.48 11.89
CA ASP A 48 6.30 20.84 11.48
C ASP A 48 5.31 21.44 10.46
N ARG A 49 4.20 20.73 10.17
CA ARG A 49 3.17 21.07 9.18
C ARG A 49 3.68 21.08 7.74
N ASN A 50 4.75 20.35 7.43
CA ASN A 50 5.15 20.12 6.05
C ASN A 50 4.28 19.02 5.44
N SER A 51 4.00 19.16 4.14
CA SER A 51 3.37 18.10 3.35
C SER A 51 4.23 16.85 3.36
N THR A 52 3.63 15.69 3.64
CA THR A 52 4.31 14.40 3.46
C THR A 52 3.97 13.74 2.13
N GLY A 53 3.15 14.38 1.28
CA GLY A 53 2.62 13.79 0.04
C GLY A 53 1.72 12.55 0.24
N ARG A 54 1.34 12.23 1.48
CA ARG A 54 0.51 11.07 1.81
C ARG A 54 -0.94 11.49 1.95
N PHE A 55 -1.84 10.69 1.39
CA PHE A 55 -3.27 10.99 1.37
C PHE A 55 -4.08 9.85 1.97
N VAL A 56 -5.26 10.20 2.50
CA VAL A 56 -6.29 9.26 2.92
C VAL A 56 -7.63 9.74 2.37
N ALA A 57 -8.45 8.81 1.91
CA ALA A 57 -9.75 9.08 1.32
C ALA A 57 -10.89 8.82 2.33
N PHE A 58 -11.96 9.60 2.23
CA PHE A 58 -13.07 9.57 3.17
C PHE A 58 -14.41 9.59 2.44
N GLN A 59 -15.31 8.69 2.83
CA GLN A 59 -16.73 8.77 2.53
C GLN A 59 -17.48 9.20 3.79
N ILE A 60 -18.29 10.23 3.70
CA ILE A 60 -18.99 10.89 4.79
C ILE A 60 -20.47 10.50 4.77
N LYS A 61 -21.00 10.11 5.93
CA LYS A 61 -22.41 9.77 6.15
C LYS A 61 -22.94 10.54 7.34
N THR A 62 -24.01 11.30 7.12
CA THR A 62 -24.47 12.32 8.07
C THR A 62 -25.86 12.03 8.58
N SER A 63 -26.05 12.15 9.90
CA SER A 63 -27.33 12.21 10.58
C SER A 63 -27.53 13.61 11.16
N ALA A 64 -28.66 14.25 10.86
CA ALA A 64 -28.97 15.61 11.34
C ALA A 64 -29.79 15.66 12.63
N ASN A 65 -30.95 14.97 12.63
CA ASN A 65 -31.99 15.17 13.65
C ASN A 65 -32.44 13.86 14.34
N GLU A 66 -31.94 12.72 13.90
CA GLU A 66 -32.26 11.41 14.50
C GLU A 66 -31.26 11.07 15.60
N GLU A 67 -31.67 10.19 16.52
CA GLU A 67 -30.71 9.50 17.38
C GLU A 67 -29.67 8.80 16.52
N LEU A 68 -28.40 8.91 16.92
CA LEU A 68 -27.30 8.34 16.18
C LEU A 68 -27.41 6.82 16.18
N LYS A 69 -27.58 6.24 15.00
CA LYS A 69 -27.48 4.79 14.80
C LYS A 69 -25.99 4.45 14.63
N PRO A 70 -25.42 3.51 15.39
CA PRO A 70 -23.99 3.15 15.32
C PRO A 70 -23.69 2.29 14.09
N TYR A 71 -24.38 2.51 12.97
CA TYR A 71 -24.18 1.77 11.75
C TYR A 71 -24.68 2.53 10.53
N TRP A 72 -24.13 2.18 9.37
CA TRP A 72 -24.63 2.63 8.08
C TRP A 72 -24.71 1.47 7.09
N TYR A 73 -25.65 1.54 6.15
CA TYR A 73 -25.75 0.57 5.06
C TYR A 73 -25.18 1.13 3.78
N VAL A 74 -24.34 0.34 3.12
CA VAL A 74 -23.72 0.66 1.83
C VAL A 74 -23.96 -0.48 0.85
N SER A 75 -23.81 -0.24 -0.44
CA SER A 75 -23.86 -1.33 -1.41
C SER A 75 -22.58 -2.17 -1.37
N LYS A 76 -22.66 -3.45 -1.74
CA LYS A 76 -21.48 -4.30 -1.92
C LYS A 76 -20.48 -3.72 -2.92
N ASN A 77 -20.96 -3.08 -3.99
CA ASN A 77 -20.12 -2.47 -5.01
C ASN A 77 -19.31 -1.29 -4.44
N GLN A 78 -19.92 -0.45 -3.60
CA GLN A 78 -19.21 0.63 -2.91
C GLN A 78 -18.11 0.10 -1.99
N LEU A 79 -18.42 -0.93 -1.18
CA LEU A 79 -17.41 -1.53 -0.31
C LEU A 79 -16.24 -2.14 -1.12
N ASN A 80 -16.55 -2.84 -2.22
CA ASN A 80 -15.51 -3.41 -3.09
C ASN A 80 -14.64 -2.31 -3.70
N TYR A 81 -15.27 -1.25 -4.23
CA TYR A 81 -14.56 -0.08 -4.75
C TYR A 81 -13.59 0.50 -3.71
N TRP A 82 -14.02 0.73 -2.47
CA TRP A 82 -13.15 1.24 -1.41
C TRP A 82 -12.00 0.30 -1.04
N ARG A 83 -12.21 -1.01 -1.10
CA ARG A 83 -11.16 -2.00 -0.82
C ARG A 83 -10.12 -2.09 -1.93
N GLU A 84 -10.50 -1.80 -3.16
CA GLU A 84 -9.62 -1.86 -4.32
C GLU A 84 -8.79 -0.58 -4.50
N MET A 85 -9.10 0.49 -3.77
CA MET A 85 -8.30 1.71 -3.79
C MET A 85 -6.91 1.49 -3.18
N ASP A 86 -5.89 2.07 -3.83
CA ASP A 86 -4.51 2.11 -3.31
C ASP A 86 -4.39 3.03 -2.09
N THR A 87 -5.24 4.06 -2.02
CA THR A 87 -5.32 4.98 -0.88
C THR A 87 -6.25 4.40 0.19
N PRO A 88 -5.86 4.39 1.48
CA PRO A 88 -6.74 3.96 2.54
C PRO A 88 -8.06 4.74 2.55
N VAL A 89 -9.16 4.04 2.78
CA VAL A 89 -10.50 4.63 2.83
C VAL A 89 -11.07 4.52 4.25
N PHE A 90 -11.61 5.62 4.75
CA PHE A 90 -12.44 5.65 5.94
C PHE A 90 -13.88 5.98 5.58
N VAL A 91 -14.82 5.31 6.23
CA VAL A 91 -16.21 5.76 6.27
C VAL A 91 -16.40 6.53 7.56
N VAL A 92 -16.94 7.74 7.44
CA VAL A 92 -17.16 8.67 8.52
C VAL A 92 -18.64 8.72 8.84
N LEU A 93 -18.97 8.57 10.12
CA LEU A 93 -20.33 8.81 10.62
C LEU A 93 -20.35 10.14 11.38
N ILE A 94 -21.22 11.06 10.96
CA ILE A 94 -21.39 12.37 11.58
C ILE A 94 -22.76 12.48 12.23
N SER A 95 -22.78 12.94 13.48
CA SER A 95 -23.99 13.42 14.15
C SER A 95 -23.94 14.93 14.23
N LEU A 96 -24.75 15.65 13.44
CA LEU A 96 -24.82 17.12 13.53
C LEU A 96 -25.50 17.58 14.82
N LYS A 97 -26.44 16.79 15.34
CA LYS A 97 -27.13 17.08 16.61
C LYS A 97 -26.16 17.06 17.80
N GLU A 98 -25.35 16.01 17.88
CA GLU A 98 -24.39 15.82 18.98
C GLU A 98 -23.02 16.45 18.68
N GLN A 99 -22.81 16.95 17.45
CA GLN A 99 -21.54 17.46 16.94
C GLN A 99 -20.39 16.46 17.12
N THR A 100 -20.64 15.19 16.83
CA THR A 100 -19.65 14.11 16.93
C THR A 100 -19.36 13.48 15.57
N MET A 101 -18.16 12.92 15.45
CA MET A 101 -17.65 12.26 14.27
C MET A 101 -16.99 10.95 14.65
N TYR A 102 -17.23 9.89 13.88
CA TYR A 102 -16.65 8.56 14.09
C TYR A 102 -15.97 8.07 12.81
N LEU A 103 -14.80 7.47 12.95
CA LEU A 103 -13.96 7.03 11.84
C LEU A 103 -13.86 5.51 11.79
N HIS A 104 -14.46 4.90 10.78
CA HIS A 104 -14.33 3.47 10.52
C HIS A 104 -13.41 3.21 9.34
N ARG A 105 -12.26 2.56 9.56
CA ARG A 105 -11.32 2.21 8.49
C ARG A 105 -11.84 1.01 7.71
N ILE A 106 -11.94 1.15 6.38
CA ILE A 106 -12.19 0.02 5.50
C ILE A 106 -10.90 -0.80 5.34
N ARG A 107 -10.98 -2.10 5.65
CA ARG A 107 -9.88 -3.05 5.48
C ARG A 107 -10.26 -4.13 4.46
N LYS A 108 -9.28 -4.56 3.65
CA LYS A 108 -9.48 -5.59 2.60
C LYS A 108 -10.03 -6.90 3.19
N GLU A 109 -9.43 -7.38 4.27
CA GLU A 109 -9.74 -8.67 4.89
C GLU A 109 -10.88 -8.65 5.92
N PHE A 110 -11.40 -7.46 6.28
CA PHE A 110 -12.40 -7.38 7.36
C PHE A 110 -13.77 -7.86 6.89
N ALA A 111 -14.36 -8.86 7.54
CA ALA A 111 -15.67 -9.38 7.18
C ALA A 111 -16.80 -8.47 7.69
N TYR A 112 -17.53 -7.85 6.75
CA TYR A 112 -18.73 -7.07 7.07
C TYR A 112 -20.00 -7.91 6.99
N HIS A 113 -21.00 -7.55 7.80
CA HIS A 113 -22.31 -8.19 7.74
C HIS A 113 -23.04 -7.83 6.44
N VAL A 114 -23.39 -8.85 5.65
CA VAL A 114 -24.16 -8.71 4.41
C VAL A 114 -25.63 -9.04 4.68
N THR A 115 -26.51 -8.10 4.35
CA THR A 115 -27.96 -8.26 4.45
C THR A 115 -28.54 -9.09 3.31
N GLU A 116 -29.77 -9.57 3.48
CA GLU A 116 -30.50 -10.36 2.47
C GLU A 116 -30.68 -9.65 1.12
N LYS A 117 -30.58 -8.31 1.08
CA LYS A 117 -30.72 -7.48 -0.12
C LYS A 117 -29.38 -7.03 -0.72
N ASN A 118 -28.27 -7.73 -0.43
CA ASN A 118 -26.90 -7.34 -0.84
C ASN A 118 -26.41 -5.97 -0.33
N GLY A 119 -27.10 -5.38 0.66
CA GLY A 119 -26.56 -4.26 1.41
C GLY A 119 -25.53 -4.75 2.42
N VAL A 120 -24.47 -3.98 2.64
CA VAL A 120 -23.44 -4.26 3.63
C VAL A 120 -23.59 -3.29 4.79
N ARG A 121 -23.59 -3.81 6.03
CA ARG A 121 -23.66 -3.00 7.23
C ARG A 121 -22.26 -2.71 7.74
N ILE A 122 -21.93 -1.42 7.83
CA ILE A 122 -20.75 -0.92 8.53
C ILE A 122 -21.19 -0.56 9.93
N GLU A 123 -20.64 -1.23 10.93
CA GLU A 123 -20.90 -0.94 12.34
C GLU A 123 -19.76 -0.09 12.90
N PHE A 124 -20.13 0.90 13.71
CA PHE A 124 -19.19 1.82 14.33
C PHE A 124 -19.04 1.50 15.81
N ASP A 125 -17.80 1.40 16.28
CA ASP A 125 -17.50 1.36 17.70
C ASP A 125 -17.48 2.79 18.24
N LEU A 126 -18.60 3.25 18.78
CA LEU A 126 -18.74 4.63 19.25
C LEU A 126 -17.76 5.01 20.38
N ALA A 127 -17.12 4.05 21.04
CA ALA A 127 -16.11 4.33 22.06
C ALA A 127 -14.70 4.44 21.44
N GLN A 128 -14.35 3.52 20.53
CA GLN A 128 -12.99 3.44 19.96
C GLN A 128 -12.79 4.29 18.70
N GLU A 129 -13.86 4.55 17.96
CA GLU A 129 -13.80 5.24 16.67
C GLU A 129 -14.17 6.72 16.77
N LEU A 130 -14.42 7.24 17.97
CA LEU A 130 -14.69 8.67 18.17
C LEU A 130 -13.49 9.52 17.73
N PHE A 131 -13.77 10.49 16.88
CA PHE A 131 -12.75 11.41 16.39
C PHE A 131 -12.23 12.33 17.49
N SER A 132 -10.92 12.46 17.57
CA SER A 132 -10.22 13.41 18.42
C SER A 132 -8.79 13.62 17.90
N GLU A 133 -7.96 14.36 18.65
CA GLU A 133 -6.55 14.60 18.31
C GLU A 133 -5.77 13.30 18.04
N ILE A 134 -6.08 12.21 18.76
CA ILE A 134 -5.40 10.92 18.58
C ILE A 134 -5.75 10.25 17.25
N SER A 135 -6.86 10.63 16.62
CA SER A 135 -7.29 10.07 15.34
C SER A 135 -6.28 10.36 14.22
N GLY A 136 -5.48 11.43 14.35
CA GLY A 136 -4.38 11.69 13.44
C GLY A 136 -3.40 10.52 13.36
N ASN A 137 -3.06 9.89 14.49
CA ASN A 137 -2.18 8.72 14.52
C ASN A 137 -2.81 7.52 13.79
N VAL A 138 -4.12 7.32 13.93
CA VAL A 138 -4.84 6.23 13.26
C VAL A 138 -4.85 6.43 11.74
N ILE A 139 -5.11 7.66 11.28
CA ILE A 139 -5.10 8.02 9.86
C ILE A 139 -3.69 7.88 9.27
N LYS A 140 -2.67 8.38 9.99
CA LYS A 140 -1.27 8.27 9.58
C LYS A 140 -0.82 6.81 9.47
N ALA A 141 -1.12 6.01 10.49
CA ALA A 141 -0.79 4.57 10.48
C ALA A 141 -1.47 3.83 9.33
N ALA A 142 -2.71 4.20 8.97
CA ALA A 142 -3.39 3.60 7.82
C ALA A 142 -2.69 3.90 6.48
N ALA A 143 -2.19 5.12 6.30
CA ALA A 143 -1.40 5.49 5.12
C ALA A 143 -0.05 4.77 5.09
N GLU A 144 0.64 4.69 6.23
CA GLU A 144 1.92 3.98 6.35
C GLU A 144 1.78 2.48 6.07
N GLU A 145 0.74 1.82 6.60
CA GLU A 145 0.46 0.40 6.37
C GLU A 145 0.18 0.10 4.89
N SER A 146 -0.55 0.99 4.21
CA SER A 146 -0.82 0.85 2.77
C SER A 146 0.47 0.92 1.95
N ILE A 147 1.33 1.91 2.22
CA ILE A 147 2.63 2.05 1.56
C ILE A 147 3.53 0.84 1.85
N LEU A 148 3.58 0.40 3.11
CA LEU A 148 4.36 -0.77 3.51
C LEU A 148 3.88 -2.03 2.76
N GLY A 149 2.58 -2.22 2.60
CA GLY A 149 2.04 -3.35 1.82
C GLY A 149 2.48 -3.33 0.35
N THR A 150 2.56 -2.15 -0.26
CA THR A 150 3.10 -2.01 -1.63
C THR A 150 4.60 -2.32 -1.67
N ILE A 151 5.38 -1.81 -0.72
CA ILE A 151 6.81 -2.13 -0.59
C ILE A 151 7.01 -3.64 -0.47
N GLN A 152 6.27 -4.29 0.44
CA GLN A 152 6.33 -5.73 0.67
C GLN A 152 5.96 -6.55 -0.57
N THR A 153 5.08 -6.04 -1.44
CA THR A 153 4.75 -6.70 -2.71
C THR A 153 5.98 -6.75 -3.62
N TYR A 154 6.69 -5.63 -3.79
CA TYR A 154 7.92 -5.58 -4.58
C TYR A 154 9.04 -6.42 -3.95
N LEU A 155 9.24 -6.32 -2.63
CA LEU A 155 10.25 -7.12 -1.94
C LEU A 155 9.95 -8.63 -2.03
N SER A 156 8.69 -9.03 -2.02
CA SER A 156 8.30 -10.44 -2.18
C SER A 156 8.68 -10.99 -3.55
N GLU A 157 8.57 -10.20 -4.63
CA GLU A 157 9.05 -10.57 -5.97
C GLU A 157 10.57 -10.72 -5.99
N VAL A 158 11.31 -9.88 -5.26
CA VAL A 158 12.77 -10.02 -5.10
C VAL A 158 13.10 -11.32 -4.34
N TRP A 159 12.41 -11.62 -3.25
CA TRP A 159 12.59 -12.86 -2.49
C TRP A 159 12.34 -14.12 -3.32
N MET A 160 11.34 -14.09 -4.20
CA MET A 160 11.10 -15.19 -5.14
C MET A 160 12.30 -15.43 -6.06
N LYS A 161 12.93 -14.35 -6.56
CA LYS A 161 14.13 -14.44 -7.41
C LYS A 161 15.36 -14.88 -6.63
N ILE A 162 15.55 -14.42 -5.40
CA ILE A 162 16.60 -14.92 -4.49
C ILE A 162 16.47 -16.44 -4.33
N LYS A 163 15.24 -16.93 -4.11
CA LYS A 163 14.98 -18.36 -3.98
C LYS A 163 15.25 -19.12 -5.28
N GLU A 164 14.89 -18.55 -6.43
CA GLU A 164 15.23 -19.13 -7.74
C GLU A 164 16.74 -19.26 -7.94
N ILE A 165 17.52 -18.25 -7.55
CA ILE A 165 18.99 -18.28 -7.59
C ILE A 165 19.54 -19.42 -6.73
N LYS A 166 19.14 -19.49 -5.45
CA LYS A 166 19.63 -20.52 -4.52
C LYS A 166 19.28 -21.93 -5.00
N ASN A 167 18.04 -22.14 -5.43
CA ASN A 167 17.61 -23.43 -5.98
C ASN A 167 18.38 -23.82 -7.26
N ALA A 168 18.72 -22.85 -8.12
CA ALA A 168 19.47 -23.13 -9.34
C ALA A 168 20.92 -23.52 -9.04
N ILE A 169 21.54 -22.90 -8.02
CA ILE A 169 22.88 -23.29 -7.55
C ILE A 169 22.84 -24.70 -6.93
N GLU A 170 21.92 -24.96 -6.00
CA GLU A 170 21.78 -26.28 -5.36
C GLU A 170 21.49 -27.38 -6.39
N GLY A 171 20.59 -27.12 -7.34
CA GLY A 171 20.25 -28.06 -8.41
C GLY A 171 21.43 -28.42 -9.32
N MET A 172 22.41 -27.52 -9.47
CA MET A 172 23.62 -27.76 -10.27
C MET A 172 24.61 -28.73 -9.59
N GLU A 173 24.58 -28.84 -8.26
CA GLU A 173 25.39 -29.83 -7.52
C GLU A 173 24.90 -31.27 -7.81
N ASP A 174 23.60 -31.44 -8.04
CA ASP A 174 22.97 -32.73 -8.30
C ASP A 174 22.81 -33.05 -9.82
N TYR A 175 22.64 -32.04 -10.67
CA TYR A 175 22.44 -32.18 -12.11
C TYR A 175 23.00 -30.97 -12.88
N SER A 176 23.93 -31.19 -13.82
CA SER A 176 24.50 -30.09 -14.62
C SER A 176 23.50 -29.56 -15.67
N ASP A 177 22.78 -28.47 -15.36
CA ASP A 177 21.95 -27.69 -16.29
C ASP A 177 22.41 -26.21 -16.44
N PRO A 178 23.54 -25.95 -17.12
CA PRO A 178 24.04 -24.59 -17.35
C PRO A 178 23.05 -23.61 -17.99
N PRO A 179 22.19 -24.00 -18.96
CA PRO A 179 21.15 -23.13 -19.49
C PRO A 179 20.22 -22.52 -18.44
N LEU A 180 19.81 -23.29 -17.42
CA LEU A 180 18.96 -22.78 -16.33
C LEU A 180 19.68 -21.68 -15.54
N LEU A 181 20.96 -21.90 -15.22
CA LEU A 181 21.75 -20.95 -14.44
C LEU A 181 21.97 -19.63 -15.21
N ILE A 182 22.18 -19.71 -16.54
CA ILE A 182 22.29 -18.54 -17.42
C ILE A 182 20.97 -17.77 -17.48
N ASP A 183 19.83 -18.47 -17.57
CA ASP A 183 18.51 -17.83 -17.57
C ASP A 183 18.23 -17.10 -16.24
N VAL A 184 18.54 -17.71 -15.10
CA VAL A 184 18.44 -17.06 -13.78
C VAL A 184 19.33 -15.82 -13.68
N MET A 185 20.59 -15.92 -14.12
CA MET A 185 21.52 -14.77 -14.19
C MET A 185 20.97 -13.63 -15.05
N CYS A 186 20.42 -13.95 -16.23
CA CYS A 186 19.83 -12.96 -17.13
C CYS A 186 18.62 -12.25 -16.51
N ARG A 187 17.87 -12.94 -15.64
CA ARG A 187 16.71 -12.37 -14.94
C ARG A 187 17.08 -11.49 -13.74
N ARG A 188 18.36 -11.38 -13.36
CA ARG A 188 18.80 -10.52 -12.22
C ARG A 188 18.35 -9.06 -12.35
N SER A 189 18.31 -8.51 -13.58
CA SER A 189 17.89 -7.13 -13.82
C SER A 189 16.48 -6.88 -13.32
N THR A 190 15.60 -7.87 -13.46
CA THR A 190 14.22 -7.77 -12.96
C THR A 190 14.15 -7.79 -11.43
N ALA A 191 15.11 -8.40 -10.73
CA ALA A 191 15.21 -8.29 -9.27
C ALA A 191 15.58 -6.86 -8.87
N TYR A 192 16.58 -6.28 -9.54
CA TYR A 192 16.98 -4.90 -9.31
C TYR A 192 15.88 -3.90 -9.64
N ASP A 193 15.10 -4.12 -10.71
CA ASP A 193 13.97 -3.25 -11.05
C ASP A 193 12.91 -3.22 -9.94
N GLU A 194 12.55 -4.38 -9.37
CA GLU A 194 11.59 -4.42 -8.25
C GLU A 194 12.19 -3.85 -6.96
N LEU A 195 13.48 -4.12 -6.68
CA LEU A 195 14.18 -3.52 -5.55
C LEU A 195 14.25 -1.99 -5.67
N LEU A 196 14.51 -1.45 -6.86
CA LEU A 196 14.53 -0.02 -7.12
C LEU A 196 13.16 0.64 -6.92
N ARG A 197 12.07 -0.05 -7.29
CA ARG A 197 10.70 0.40 -7.01
C ARG A 197 10.44 0.47 -5.51
N ALA A 198 10.84 -0.57 -4.76
CA ALA A 198 10.76 -0.56 -3.31
C ALA A 198 11.60 0.58 -2.70
N HIS A 199 12.85 0.75 -3.13
CA HIS A 199 13.75 1.81 -2.68
C HIS A 199 13.14 3.21 -2.88
N THR A 200 12.54 3.45 -4.06
CA THR A 200 11.91 4.73 -4.37
C THR A 200 10.78 5.06 -3.39
N LEU A 201 9.97 4.07 -3.01
CA LEU A 201 8.92 4.26 -2.02
C LEU A 201 9.49 4.49 -0.61
N VAL A 202 10.49 3.71 -0.22
CA VAL A 202 11.18 3.84 1.08
C VAL A 202 11.79 5.24 1.25
N LEU A 203 12.46 5.75 0.21
CA LEU A 203 13.05 7.10 0.23
C LEU A 203 12.00 8.20 0.35
N ASN A 204 10.91 8.09 -0.41
CA ASN A 204 9.86 9.11 -0.45
C ASN A 204 9.03 9.15 0.83
N TYR A 205 8.76 8.00 1.43
CA TYR A 205 7.81 7.89 2.55
C TYR A 205 8.46 7.55 3.89
N ARG A 206 9.74 7.17 3.92
CA ARG A 206 10.49 6.77 5.12
C ARG A 206 9.83 5.62 5.89
N VAL A 207 9.19 4.71 5.17
CA VAL A 207 8.54 3.49 5.68
C VAL A 207 9.24 2.29 5.06
N GLY A 208 9.38 1.18 5.81
CA GLY A 208 9.91 -0.08 5.28
C GLY A 208 11.43 -0.12 5.08
N ILE A 209 12.19 0.72 5.78
CA ILE A 209 13.66 0.83 5.63
C ILE A 209 14.33 -0.49 5.97
N GLN A 210 13.96 -1.10 7.09
CA GLN A 210 14.57 -2.35 7.55
C GLN A 210 14.30 -3.50 6.58
N GLU A 211 13.04 -3.67 6.16
CA GLU A 211 12.65 -4.72 5.22
C GLU A 211 13.36 -4.58 3.87
N TYR A 212 13.56 -3.34 3.43
CA TYR A 212 14.35 -3.04 2.23
C TYR A 212 15.81 -3.42 2.40
N GLU A 213 16.49 -2.93 3.44
CA GLU A 213 17.92 -3.19 3.70
C GLU A 213 18.20 -4.69 3.84
N GLU A 214 17.33 -5.43 4.53
CA GLU A 214 17.42 -6.89 4.67
C GLU A 214 17.30 -7.60 3.31
N THR A 215 16.35 -7.17 2.47
CA THR A 215 16.13 -7.77 1.15
C THR A 215 17.25 -7.43 0.16
N GLU A 216 17.75 -6.19 0.19
CA GLU A 216 18.91 -5.74 -0.60
C GLU A 216 20.15 -6.57 -0.26
N SER A 217 20.48 -6.67 1.02
CA SER A 217 21.63 -7.47 1.49
C SER A 217 21.49 -8.94 1.09
N ALA A 218 20.29 -9.51 1.17
CA ALA A 218 20.04 -10.90 0.80
C ALA A 218 20.15 -11.15 -0.72
N LEU A 219 19.73 -10.18 -1.54
CA LEU A 219 19.90 -10.24 -2.99
C LEU A 219 21.38 -10.18 -3.37
N ASP A 220 22.13 -9.26 -2.77
CA ASP A 220 23.57 -9.10 -3.01
C ASP A 220 24.35 -10.36 -2.61
N GLU A 221 24.00 -10.98 -1.49
CA GLU A 221 24.58 -12.26 -1.07
C GLU A 221 24.30 -13.36 -2.10
N ALA A 222 23.04 -13.55 -2.49
CA ALA A 222 22.65 -14.59 -3.45
C ALA A 222 23.30 -14.40 -4.83
N LEU A 223 23.41 -13.16 -5.33
CA LEU A 223 24.10 -12.87 -6.58
C LEU A 223 25.61 -13.06 -6.46
N SER A 224 26.20 -12.79 -5.30
CA SER A 224 27.61 -13.07 -5.03
C SER A 224 27.91 -14.57 -5.04
N GLU A 225 27.05 -15.37 -4.41
CA GLU A 225 27.13 -16.84 -4.48
C GLU A 225 27.01 -17.34 -5.93
N LEU A 226 26.05 -16.81 -6.70
CA LEU A 226 25.88 -17.18 -8.11
C LEU A 226 27.13 -16.84 -8.95
N ARG A 227 27.71 -15.65 -8.77
CA ARG A 227 28.96 -15.24 -9.44
C ARG A 227 30.10 -16.18 -9.10
N ALA A 228 30.28 -16.48 -7.81
CA ALA A 228 31.33 -17.39 -7.35
C ALA A 228 31.17 -18.78 -7.99
N PHE A 229 29.96 -19.33 -7.99
CA PHE A 229 29.65 -20.61 -8.60
C PHE A 229 29.96 -20.63 -10.11
N MET A 230 29.47 -19.63 -10.85
CA MET A 230 29.71 -19.52 -12.29
C MET A 230 31.20 -19.36 -12.64
N ARG A 231 31.96 -18.69 -11.77
CA ARG A 231 33.42 -18.53 -11.90
C ARG A 231 34.14 -19.85 -11.67
N GLU A 232 33.81 -20.58 -10.61
CA GLU A 232 34.39 -21.89 -10.29
C GLU A 232 34.14 -22.92 -11.40
N TRP A 233 32.94 -22.89 -12.01
CA TRP A 233 32.58 -23.74 -13.14
C TRP A 233 33.13 -23.27 -14.49
N ASN A 234 33.94 -22.20 -14.52
CA ASN A 234 34.49 -21.60 -15.75
C ASN A 234 33.43 -21.34 -16.83
N MET A 235 32.23 -20.92 -16.42
CA MET A 235 31.10 -20.75 -17.34
C MET A 235 31.34 -19.66 -18.37
N HIS A 236 32.06 -18.60 -17.99
CA HIS A 236 32.48 -17.55 -18.93
C HIS A 236 33.31 -18.10 -20.11
N SER A 237 34.12 -19.13 -19.89
CA SER A 237 34.95 -19.72 -20.95
C SER A 237 34.17 -20.75 -21.80
N SER A 238 33.22 -21.45 -21.17
CA SER A 238 32.56 -22.61 -21.79
C SER A 238 31.17 -22.32 -22.34
N TRP A 239 30.53 -21.25 -21.88
CA TRP A 239 29.11 -20.97 -22.13
C TRP A 239 28.83 -19.50 -22.49
N ASP A 240 29.84 -18.61 -22.55
CA ASP A 240 29.64 -17.21 -22.92
C ASP A 240 29.78 -16.94 -24.43
N ASP A 241 29.26 -17.86 -25.24
CA ASP A 241 29.23 -17.73 -26.69
C ASP A 241 27.95 -17.00 -27.18
N PRO A 242 27.87 -16.55 -28.45
CA PRO A 242 26.70 -15.82 -28.98
C PRO A 242 25.35 -16.55 -28.90
N ARG A 243 25.33 -17.87 -28.70
CA ARG A 243 24.11 -18.67 -28.57
C ARG A 243 23.63 -18.81 -27.13
N ASN A 244 24.52 -18.62 -26.17
CA ASN A 244 24.27 -18.88 -24.76
C ASN A 244 24.37 -17.57 -23.95
N GLY A 245 25.57 -17.20 -23.48
CA GLY A 245 25.77 -16.01 -22.64
C GLY A 245 25.88 -14.69 -23.40
N ASN A 246 26.30 -14.69 -24.67
CA ASN A 246 26.46 -13.48 -25.50
C ASN A 246 27.26 -12.33 -24.82
N GLY A 247 28.26 -12.67 -24.01
CA GLY A 247 29.09 -11.74 -23.25
C GLY A 247 28.50 -11.32 -21.90
N GLU A 248 27.29 -11.76 -21.55
CA GLU A 248 26.62 -11.39 -20.29
C GLU A 248 27.15 -12.18 -19.10
N ILE A 249 27.71 -13.39 -19.31
CA ILE A 249 28.26 -14.20 -18.22
C ILE A 249 29.56 -13.56 -17.71
N GLN A 250 30.48 -13.20 -18.62
CA GLN A 250 31.71 -12.52 -18.23
C GLN A 250 31.40 -11.18 -17.55
N LYS A 251 30.50 -10.37 -18.12
CA LYS A 251 30.07 -9.11 -17.49
C LYS A 251 29.53 -9.33 -16.08
N PHE A 252 28.64 -10.29 -15.89
CA PHE A 252 28.09 -10.60 -14.58
C PHE A 252 29.15 -11.02 -13.57
N ILE A 253 30.12 -11.84 -13.98
CA ILE A 253 31.23 -12.26 -13.11
C ILE A 253 32.16 -11.08 -12.75
N ASP A 254 32.28 -10.09 -13.64
CA ASP A 254 33.12 -8.91 -13.48
C ASP A 254 32.40 -7.73 -12.80
N GLU A 255 31.08 -7.81 -12.60
CA GLU A 255 30.33 -6.89 -11.75
C GLU A 255 30.88 -7.06 -10.32
N GLU A 256 31.82 -6.23 -9.88
CA GLU A 256 32.16 -6.07 -8.46
C GLU A 256 31.38 -4.86 -7.93
N TRP A 257 30.61 -5.09 -6.87
CA TRP A 257 29.95 -4.05 -6.07
C TRP A 257 30.63 -3.98 -4.70
#